data_AF-A0A8H5GU17-F1
#
_entry.id   AF-A0A8H5GU17-F1
#
_cell.length_a   1.000
_cell.length_b   1.000
_cell.length_c   1.000
_cell.angle_alpha   90.00
_cell.angle_beta   90.00
_cell.angle_gamma   90.00
#
_symmetry.space_group_name_H-M   'P 1'
#
loop_
_entity.id
_entity.type
_entity.pdbx_description
1 polymer ?
#
loop_
_entity_poly.entity_id
_entity_poly.type
_entity_poly.pdbx_seq_one_letter_code
_entity_poly.pdbx_strand_id
1 'polypeptide(L)'
;MSLPLQSLKTFEARNMFFAEDKWAAALGSLERIENLVITHTQSYLRLLDALWELTRPDDMHPLPMLRRLVVRKCELVPDEPCMDSLTEFLLDWRERSGEPLQELYLRNCSTTEAAIANLRTLVGKVNWDGHRGR
;
A
#
# COMPACT_ATOMS: atom_id res chain seq x y z
N MET A 1 5.16 -29.48 6.55
CA MET A 1 4.77 -29.08 5.18
C MET A 1 4.67 -27.56 5.17
N SER A 2 5.49 -26.85 4.40
CA SER A 2 5.34 -25.41 4.19
C SER A 2 4.29 -25.17 3.09
N LEU A 3 3.41 -24.20 3.29
CA LEU A 3 2.49 -23.77 2.24
C LEU A 3 3.32 -23.12 1.11
N PRO A 4 3.03 -23.39 -0.17
CA PRO A 4 3.72 -22.76 -1.29
C PRO A 4 3.22 -21.32 -1.45
N LEU A 5 3.67 -20.44 -0.56
CA LEU A 5 3.32 -19.01 -0.58
C LEU A 5 3.81 -18.29 -1.85
N GLN A 6 4.75 -18.90 -2.59
CA GLN A 6 5.27 -18.38 -3.85
C GLN A 6 4.22 -18.28 -4.98
N SER A 7 3.08 -18.97 -4.90
CA SER A 7 1.98 -18.82 -5.87
C SER A 7 0.88 -17.86 -5.40
N LEU A 8 1.05 -17.23 -4.24
CA LEU A 8 0.03 -16.36 -3.66
C LEU A 8 -0.10 -15.07 -4.47
N LYS A 9 -1.27 -14.87 -5.09
CA LYS A 9 -1.59 -13.64 -5.85
C LYS A 9 -2.29 -12.58 -5.03
N THR A 10 -2.94 -12.97 -3.94
CA THR A 10 -3.72 -12.09 -3.07
C THR A 10 -3.36 -12.34 -1.63
N PHE A 11 -2.97 -11.30 -0.92
CA PHE A 11 -2.74 -11.33 0.51
C PHE A 11 -3.66 -10.32 1.18
N GLU A 12 -4.50 -10.82 2.08
CA GLU A 12 -5.36 -9.98 2.92
C GLU A 12 -4.89 -10.06 4.37
N ALA A 13 -4.52 -8.90 4.92
CA ALA A 13 -4.24 -8.73 6.33
C ALA A 13 -5.34 -7.92 6.99
N ARG A 14 -6.01 -8.53 7.97
CA ARG A 14 -7.10 -7.90 8.72
C ARG A 14 -6.82 -7.93 10.22
N ASN A 15 -6.94 -6.79 10.89
CA ASN A 15 -6.69 -6.65 12.34
C ASN A 15 -5.30 -7.18 12.76
N MET A 16 -4.31 -7.08 11.89
CA MET A 16 -2.98 -7.63 12.19
C MET A 16 -2.13 -6.60 12.92
N PHE A 17 -1.51 -7.06 14.01
CA PHE A 17 -0.50 -6.33 14.76
C PHE A 17 0.85 -6.92 14.42
N PHE A 18 1.65 -6.18 13.67
CA PHE A 18 3.02 -6.56 13.38
C PHE A 18 3.96 -5.38 13.61
N ALA A 19 5.20 -5.71 13.97
CA ALA A 19 6.31 -4.79 13.95
C ALA A 19 6.74 -4.56 12.49
N GLU A 20 7.24 -3.36 12.21
CA GLU A 20 7.56 -2.82 10.88
C GLU A 20 8.59 -3.67 10.13
N ASP A 21 9.63 -4.10 10.82
CA ASP A 21 10.71 -4.99 10.36
C ASP A 21 10.20 -6.34 9.84
N LYS A 22 9.09 -6.84 10.40
CA LYS A 22 8.50 -8.13 10.00
C LYS A 22 7.61 -8.02 8.77
N TRP A 23 7.07 -6.84 8.47
CA TRP A 23 6.23 -6.63 7.29
C TRP A 23 7.04 -6.64 6.00
N ALA A 24 8.15 -5.89 5.96
CA ALA A 24 9.00 -5.80 4.78
C ALA A 24 9.55 -7.18 4.39
N ALA A 25 10.13 -7.92 5.34
CA ALA A 25 10.63 -9.27 5.09
C ALA A 25 9.52 -10.23 4.61
N ALA A 26 8.33 -10.16 5.21
CA ALA A 26 7.20 -11.01 4.84
C ALA A 26 6.69 -10.69 3.42
N LEU A 27 6.46 -9.41 3.11
CA LEU A 27 5.96 -8.98 1.79
C LEU A 27 7.00 -9.17 0.69
N GLY A 28 8.29 -8.95 0.98
CA GLY A 28 9.39 -9.18 0.05
C GLY A 28 9.55 -10.65 -0.33
N SER A 29 9.16 -11.58 0.55
CA SER A 29 9.13 -13.01 0.24
C SER A 29 7.98 -13.42 -0.70
N LEU A 30 7.04 -12.51 -0.96
CA LEU A 30 5.80 -12.77 -1.69
C LEU A 30 5.84 -12.11 -3.08
N GLU A 31 6.87 -12.44 -3.85
CA GLU A 31 7.20 -11.86 -5.17
C GLU A 31 6.03 -11.84 -6.16
N ARG A 32 5.10 -12.79 -6.06
CA ARG A 32 3.96 -12.96 -6.98
C ARG A 32 2.66 -12.32 -6.52
N ILE A 33 2.66 -11.58 -5.41
CA ILE A 33 1.46 -10.87 -4.98
C ILE A 33 1.12 -9.79 -6.00
N GLU A 34 -0.10 -9.87 -6.50
CA GLU A 34 -0.72 -8.87 -7.37
C GLU A 34 -1.69 -7.98 -6.58
N ASN A 35 -2.25 -8.50 -5.48
CA ASN A 35 -3.31 -7.83 -4.70
C ASN A 35 -2.95 -7.83 -3.22
N LEU A 36 -2.75 -6.64 -2.65
CA LEU A 36 -2.54 -6.43 -1.23
C LEU A 36 -3.77 -5.74 -0.64
N VAL A 37 -4.43 -6.42 0.30
CA VAL A 37 -5.61 -5.90 0.99
C VAL A 37 -5.29 -5.74 2.46
N ILE A 38 -5.37 -4.52 2.96
CA ILE A 38 -5.05 -4.23 4.35
C ILE A 38 -6.20 -3.50 5.00
N THR A 39 -6.66 -4.09 6.10
CA THR A 39 -7.90 -3.70 6.78
C THR A 39 -7.65 -3.63 8.28
N HIS A 40 -8.02 -2.51 8.90
CA HIS A 40 -7.94 -2.33 10.36
C HIS A 40 -6.52 -2.56 10.94
N THR A 41 -5.50 -1.97 10.33
CA THR A 41 -4.18 -1.87 10.97
C THR A 41 -4.16 -0.63 11.86
N GLN A 42 -3.69 -0.74 13.10
CA GLN A 42 -3.66 0.38 14.05
C GLN A 42 -2.75 1.53 13.62
N SER A 43 -1.85 1.31 12.65
CA SER A 43 -1.05 2.36 12.06
C SER A 43 -0.86 2.09 10.58
N TYR A 44 -1.52 2.91 9.76
CA TYR A 44 -1.36 2.93 8.32
C TYR A 44 0.04 3.42 7.91
N LEU A 45 0.59 4.38 8.66
CA LEU A 45 1.96 4.87 8.47
C LEU A 45 2.96 3.71 8.51
N ARG A 46 2.91 2.86 9.54
CA ARG A 46 3.80 1.70 9.66
C ARG A 46 3.70 0.71 8.52
N LEU A 47 2.54 0.62 7.87
CA LEU A 47 2.40 -0.18 6.67
C LEU A 47 3.11 0.49 5.49
N LEU A 48 2.90 1.79 5.29
CA LEU A 48 3.59 2.53 4.24
C LEU A 48 5.09 2.50 4.44
N ASP A 49 5.56 2.64 5.68
CA ASP A 49 6.97 2.51 6.03
C ASP A 49 7.48 1.13 5.62
N ALA A 50 6.78 0.05 5.98
CA ALA A 50 7.20 -1.29 5.59
C ALA A 50 7.11 -1.56 4.07
N LEU A 51 6.15 -0.95 3.37
CA LEU A 51 6.06 -1.01 1.91
C LEU A 51 7.16 -0.17 1.25
N TRP A 52 7.56 0.94 1.88
CA TRP A 52 8.69 1.77 1.47
C TRP A 52 9.99 1.00 1.63
N GLU A 53 10.20 0.29 2.73
CA GLU A 53 11.40 -0.55 2.91
C GLU A 53 11.57 -1.53 1.73
N LEU A 54 10.46 -2.06 1.18
CA LEU A 54 10.52 -2.87 -0.06
C LEU A 54 10.99 -2.09 -1.28
N THR A 55 10.69 -0.79 -1.34
CA THR A 55 11.09 0.14 -2.40
C THR A 55 12.43 0.83 -2.13
N ARG A 56 13.15 0.56 -1.04
CA ARG A 56 14.49 1.14 -0.83
C ARG A 56 15.54 0.65 -1.86
N PRO A 57 16.36 1.56 -2.44
CA PRO A 57 17.38 1.17 -3.43
C PRO A 57 18.44 0.22 -2.89
N ASP A 58 18.74 0.34 -1.59
CA ASP A 58 19.82 -0.40 -0.92
C ASP A 58 19.39 -1.84 -0.53
N ASP A 59 18.08 -2.13 -0.53
CA ASP A 59 17.58 -3.46 -0.20
C ASP A 59 17.43 -4.32 -1.46
N MET A 60 18.17 -5.42 -1.50
CA MET A 60 18.21 -6.39 -2.60
C MET A 60 16.92 -7.25 -2.71
N HIS A 61 15.84 -6.86 -2.04
CA HIS A 61 14.59 -7.62 -2.07
C HIS A 61 13.91 -7.46 -3.44
N PRO A 62 13.49 -8.58 -4.08
CA PRO A 62 12.68 -8.51 -5.28
C PRO A 62 11.36 -7.81 -4.96
N LEU A 63 11.01 -6.82 -5.79
CA LEU A 63 9.74 -6.12 -5.66
C LEU A 63 8.57 -7.06 -6.02
N PRO A 64 7.47 -7.05 -5.25
CA PRO A 64 6.30 -7.82 -5.60
C PRO A 64 5.67 -7.33 -6.92
N MET A 65 4.92 -8.19 -7.61
CA MET A 65 4.17 -7.80 -8.82
C MET A 65 2.88 -7.03 -8.51
N LEU A 66 2.92 -6.12 -7.54
CA LEU A 66 1.74 -5.48 -6.99
C LEU A 66 1.00 -4.66 -8.06
N ARG A 67 -0.27 -4.96 -8.26
CA ARG A 67 -1.18 -4.25 -9.17
C ARG A 67 -2.26 -3.51 -8.44
N ARG A 68 -2.72 -4.05 -7.31
CA ARG A 68 -3.83 -3.53 -6.53
C ARG A 68 -3.44 -3.39 -5.06
N LEU A 69 -3.61 -2.19 -4.53
CA LEU A 69 -3.52 -1.88 -3.10
C LEU A 69 -4.89 -1.47 -2.59
N VAL A 70 -5.37 -2.14 -1.54
CA VAL A 70 -6.60 -1.76 -0.83
C VAL A 70 -6.26 -1.36 0.58
N VAL A 71 -6.55 -0.11 0.89
CA VAL A 71 -6.40 0.52 2.20
C VAL A 71 -7.79 0.81 2.76
N ARG A 72 -8.05 0.41 4.01
CA ARG A 72 -9.35 0.64 4.65
C ARG A 72 -9.22 1.23 6.05
N LYS A 73 -10.09 2.20 6.34
CA LYS A 73 -10.22 2.91 7.63
C LYS A 73 -8.92 3.61 8.04
N CYS A 74 -8.39 4.43 7.14
CA CYS A 74 -7.20 5.23 7.37
C CYS A 74 -7.57 6.71 7.26
N GLU A 75 -7.15 7.52 8.22
CA GLU A 75 -7.27 8.96 8.08
C GLU A 75 -6.17 9.40 7.10
N LEU A 76 -6.56 9.99 5.97
CA LEU A 76 -5.71 10.45 4.87
C LEU A 76 -5.93 11.96 4.68
N VAL A 77 -5.71 12.70 5.76
CA VAL A 77 -5.91 14.15 5.80
C VAL A 77 -4.80 14.81 4.97
N PRO A 78 -5.11 15.82 4.12
CA PRO A 78 -4.06 16.60 3.46
C PRO A 78 -3.16 17.27 4.48
N ASP A 79 -1.88 17.43 4.14
CA ASP A 79 -0.84 18.01 5.01
C ASP A 79 -0.52 17.16 6.26
N GLU A 80 -1.06 15.94 6.34
CA GLU A 80 -0.60 14.94 7.29
C GLU A 80 0.45 14.00 6.67
N PRO A 81 1.40 13.49 7.48
CA PRO A 81 2.47 12.60 7.02
C PRO A 81 1.95 11.38 6.24
N CYS A 82 0.73 10.94 6.51
CA CYS A 82 0.14 9.76 5.87
C CYS A 82 -0.11 9.93 4.37
N MET A 83 -0.43 11.14 3.91
CA MET A 83 -0.66 11.43 2.50
C MET A 83 0.67 11.60 1.76
N ASP A 84 1.64 12.26 2.41
CA ASP A 84 2.98 12.44 1.85
C ASP A 84 3.67 11.08 1.69
N SER A 85 3.69 10.25 2.74
CA SER A 85 4.28 8.91 2.69
C SER A 85 3.60 7.99 1.66
N LEU A 86 2.28 8.09 1.46
CA LEU A 86 1.60 7.32 0.41
C LEU A 86 2.03 7.79 -0.99
N THR A 87 2.14 9.11 -1.17
CA THR A 87 2.53 9.72 -2.44
C THR A 87 3.96 9.33 -2.80
N GLU A 88 4.88 9.44 -1.85
CA GLU A 88 6.29 9.05 -2.00
C GLU A 88 6.42 7.55 -2.30
N PHE A 89 5.73 6.69 -1.55
CA PHE A 89 5.71 5.25 -1.85
C PHE A 89 5.26 4.95 -3.30
N LEU A 90 4.21 5.61 -3.79
CA LEU A 90 3.70 5.38 -5.15
C LEU A 90 4.67 5.87 -6.24
N LEU A 91 5.45 6.93 -5.96
CA LEU A 91 6.50 7.42 -6.83
C LEU A 91 7.66 6.41 -6.89
N ASP A 92 8.17 6.02 -5.73
CA ASP A 92 9.27 5.04 -5.60
C ASP A 92 8.89 3.70 -6.23
N TRP A 93 7.64 3.27 -6.02
CA TRP A 93 7.10 2.06 -6.62
C TRP A 93 7.18 2.11 -8.15
N ARG A 94 6.71 3.20 -8.75
CA ARG A 94 6.73 3.38 -10.20
C ARG A 94 8.15 3.40 -10.74
N GLU A 95 9.06 4.11 -10.06
CA GLU A 95 10.45 4.22 -10.48
C GLU A 95 11.14 2.86 -10.49
N ARG A 96 10.98 2.06 -9.43
CA ARG A 96 11.65 0.76 -9.34
C ARG A 96 10.98 -0.37 -10.10
N SER A 97 9.65 -0.40 -10.14
CA SER A 97 8.91 -1.47 -10.85
C SER A 97 8.80 -1.20 -12.35
N GLY A 98 9.01 0.05 -12.80
CA GLY A 98 8.82 0.49 -14.17
C GLY A 98 7.35 0.67 -14.58
N GLU A 99 6.40 0.33 -13.71
CA GLU A 99 4.97 0.35 -13.99
C GLU A 99 4.21 1.02 -12.83
N PRO A 100 3.22 1.88 -13.11
CA PRO A 100 2.38 2.44 -12.05
C PRO A 100 1.50 1.35 -11.42
N LEU A 101 1.17 1.53 -10.13
CA LEU A 101 0.13 0.71 -9.50
C LEU A 101 -1.19 0.90 -10.27
N GLN A 102 -1.86 -0.20 -10.62
CA GLN A 102 -3.05 -0.15 -11.47
C GLN A 102 -4.27 0.34 -10.70
N GLU A 103 -4.45 -0.12 -9.46
CA GLU A 103 -5.63 0.18 -8.66
C GLU A 103 -5.29 0.48 -7.20
N LEU A 104 -5.67 1.67 -6.74
CA LEU A 104 -5.66 2.06 -5.33
C LEU A 104 -7.10 2.17 -4.83
N TYR A 105 -7.43 1.46 -3.75
CA TYR A 105 -8.71 1.59 -3.07
C TYR A 105 -8.50 2.23 -1.71
N LEU A 106 -9.16 3.36 -1.48
CA LEU A 106 -9.19 4.06 -0.20
C LEU A 106 -10.62 3.97 0.34
N ARG A 107 -10.87 3.03 1.27
CA ARG A 107 -12.22 2.86 1.85
C ARG A 107 -12.31 3.38 3.27
N ASN A 108 -13.36 4.10 3.60
CA ASN A 108 -13.56 4.77 4.88
C ASN A 108 -12.36 5.62 5.26
N CYS A 109 -11.77 6.28 4.27
CA CYS A 109 -10.67 7.21 4.49
C CYS A 109 -11.19 8.64 4.41
N SER A 110 -10.87 9.46 5.41
CA SER A 110 -11.03 10.91 5.35
C SER A 110 -9.93 11.46 4.44
N THR A 111 -10.28 12.15 3.37
CA THR A 111 -9.32 12.82 2.47
C THR A 111 -10.05 13.88 1.63
N THR A 112 -9.32 14.71 0.88
CA THR A 112 -9.90 15.74 0.02
C THR A 112 -9.91 15.33 -1.46
N GLU A 113 -10.79 15.95 -2.24
CA GLU A 113 -10.81 15.73 -3.69
C GLU A 113 -9.49 16.12 -4.37
N ALA A 114 -8.78 17.14 -3.85
CA ALA A 114 -7.48 17.54 -4.34
C ALA A 114 -6.42 16.44 -4.13
N ALA A 115 -6.40 15.81 -2.95
CA ALA A 115 -5.50 14.68 -2.67
C ALA A 115 -5.81 13.48 -3.58
N ILE A 116 -7.09 13.18 -3.81
CA ILE A 116 -7.50 12.13 -4.75
C ILE A 116 -7.10 12.46 -6.20
N ALA A 117 -7.19 13.73 -6.61
CA ALA A 117 -6.75 14.16 -7.94
C ALA A 117 -5.25 13.93 -8.12
N ASN A 118 -4.44 14.28 -7.11
CA ASN A 118 -3.00 14.02 -7.12
C ASN A 118 -2.71 12.51 -7.23
N LEU A 119 -3.38 11.69 -6.42
CA LEU A 119 -3.21 10.23 -6.47
C LEU A 119 -3.55 9.63 -7.84
N ARG A 120 -4.56 10.16 -8.54
CA ARG A 120 -4.91 9.71 -9.90
C ARG A 120 -3.81 9.98 -10.94
N THR A 121 -2.87 10.89 -10.67
CA THR A 121 -1.68 11.06 -11.52
C THR A 121 -0.61 9.99 -11.24
N LEU A 122 -0.70 9.33 -10.07
CA LEU A 122 0.28 8.36 -9.58
C LEU A 122 -0.13 6.90 -9.86
N VAL A 123 -1.42 6.62 -9.92
CA VAL A 123 -1.96 5.27 -10.14
C VAL A 123 -2.96 5.25 -11.29
N GLY A 124 -3.10 4.09 -11.94
CA GLY A 124 -4.03 3.94 -13.06
C GLY A 124 -5.48 4.23 -12.69
N LYS A 125 -5.91 3.85 -11.48
CA LYS A 125 -7.26 4.06 -10.98
C LYS A 125 -7.29 4.23 -9.47
N VAL A 126 -7.91 5.31 -8.99
CA VAL A 126 -8.24 5.52 -7.57
C VAL A 126 -9.72 5.29 -7.35
N ASN A 127 -10.06 4.35 -6.48
CA ASN A 127 -11.42 4.12 -5.99
C ASN A 127 -11.49 4.60 -4.55
N TRP A 128 -12.28 5.63 -4.29
CA TRP A 128 -12.41 6.24 -2.98
C TRP A 128 -13.87 6.24 -2.55
N ASP A 129 -14.16 5.63 -1.40
CA ASP A 129 -15.39 5.90 -0.67
C ASP A 129 -15.05 6.84 0.50
N GLY A 130 -15.30 8.14 0.28
CA GLY A 130 -15.12 9.13 1.34
C GLY A 130 -16.04 8.81 2.50
N HIS A 131 -15.54 9.01 3.72
CA HIS A 131 -16.41 9.10 4.88
C HIS A 131 -17.33 10.31 4.65
N ARG A 132 -18.53 10.08 4.12
CA ARG A 132 -19.62 11.05 4.22
C ARG A 132 -20.02 11.05 5.69
N GLY A 133 -19.34 11.87 6.49
CA GLY A 133 -19.76 12.15 7.85
C GLY A 133 -21.24 12.48 7.82
N ARG A 134 -22.02 11.73 8.59
CA ARG A 134 -23.28 12.22 9.14
C ARG A 134 -22.96 12.85 10.48
#